data_AF-A0A2V7WAZ1-F1
#
_entry.id   AF-A0A2V7WAZ1-F1
#
_cell.length_a   1.000
_cell.length_b   1.000
_cell.length_c   1.000
_cell.angle_alpha   90.00
_cell.angle_beta   90.00
_cell.angle_gamma   90.00
#
_symmetry.space_group_name_H-M   'P 1'
#
loop_
_entity.id
_entity.type
_entity.pdbx_description
1 polymer ?
#
loop_
_entity_poly.entity_id
_entity_poly.type
_entity_poly.pdbx_seq_one_letter_code
_entity_poly.pdbx_strand_id
1 'polypeptide(L)'
;MRSKLDAEIDALFQLPLAEFTGERNALAARLKKDGRADDAARVKALAKAPATAWAVNQLYWQDRKGFDRLLALSEKVRKAHTGASPDLRELLEERRAMVSDLTERASAILRDGGHAVTPDATRRIGITLESLASWGHTEGAPQAGRLAADLEPLGFDGLAALMGGAKLAPAKVLQFRIAREQKKSAEDVAVARA
;
A
#
# COMPACT_ATOMS: atom_id res chain seq x y z
N MET A 1 -5.46 -21.77 -10.76
CA MET A 1 -6.85 -21.39 -11.08
C MET A 1 -7.34 -20.41 -10.02
N ARG A 2 -7.99 -19.31 -10.41
CA ARG A 2 -8.58 -18.36 -9.46
C ARG A 2 -9.81 -19.02 -8.83
N SER A 3 -9.94 -18.99 -7.50
CA SER A 3 -11.08 -19.65 -6.85
C SER A 3 -12.37 -18.86 -7.09
N LYS A 4 -13.54 -19.50 -7.01
CA LYS A 4 -14.83 -18.80 -7.08
C LYS A 4 -14.93 -17.70 -6.01
N LEU A 5 -14.42 -17.97 -4.81
CA LEU A 5 -14.39 -16.98 -3.73
C LEU A 5 -13.52 -15.77 -4.10
N ASP A 6 -12.37 -16.00 -4.74
CA ASP A 6 -11.51 -14.90 -5.16
C ASP A 6 -12.20 -13.99 -6.16
N ALA A 7 -12.97 -14.53 -7.10
CA ALA A 7 -13.76 -13.72 -8.03
C ALA A 7 -14.85 -12.91 -7.31
N GLU A 8 -15.51 -13.50 -6.30
CA GLU A 8 -16.49 -12.80 -5.47
C GLU A 8 -15.85 -11.68 -4.62
N ILE A 9 -14.63 -11.89 -4.13
CA ILE A 9 -13.86 -10.87 -3.42
C ILE A 9 -13.39 -9.77 -4.39
N ASP A 10 -12.93 -10.11 -5.60
CA ASP A 10 -12.56 -9.13 -6.63
C ASP A 10 -13.75 -8.22 -6.96
N ALA A 11 -14.94 -8.79 -7.07
CA ALA A 11 -16.15 -8.01 -7.31
C ALA A 11 -16.41 -7.00 -6.19
N LEU A 12 -16.18 -7.34 -4.91
CA LEU A 12 -16.33 -6.40 -3.80
C LEU A 12 -15.43 -5.17 -3.94
N PHE A 13 -14.18 -5.36 -4.35
CA PHE A 13 -13.23 -4.25 -4.51
C PHE A 13 -13.44 -3.44 -5.80
N GLN A 14 -14.26 -3.93 -6.72
CA GLN A 14 -14.69 -3.21 -7.92
C GLN A 14 -15.90 -2.29 -7.67
N LEU A 15 -16.61 -2.44 -6.55
CA LEU A 15 -17.78 -1.63 -6.23
C LEU A 15 -17.45 -0.16 -5.93
N PRO A 16 -18.44 0.74 -6.06
CA PRO A 16 -18.40 2.04 -5.42
C PRO A 16 -18.09 1.92 -3.92
N LEU A 17 -17.27 2.83 -3.41
CA LEU A 17 -16.76 2.72 -2.04
C LEU A 17 -17.87 2.71 -0.97
N ALA A 18 -18.99 3.37 -1.24
CA ALA A 18 -20.15 3.40 -0.36
C ALA A 18 -20.84 2.02 -0.22
N GLU A 19 -20.82 1.20 -1.27
CA GLU A 19 -21.53 -0.09 -1.34
C GLU A 19 -20.74 -1.24 -0.70
N PHE A 20 -19.41 -1.11 -0.62
CA PHE A 20 -18.51 -2.17 -0.16
C PHE A 20 -18.96 -2.88 1.12
N THR A 21 -19.35 -2.12 2.17
CA THR A 21 -19.70 -2.71 3.45
C THR A 21 -21.01 -3.49 3.40
N GLY A 22 -21.99 -3.00 2.65
CA GLY A 22 -23.27 -3.68 2.44
C GLY A 22 -23.08 -5.01 1.72
N GLU A 23 -22.41 -4.96 0.58
CA GLU A 23 -22.17 -6.13 -0.27
C GLU A 23 -21.25 -7.16 0.39
N ARG A 24 -20.22 -6.72 1.13
CA ARG A 24 -19.36 -7.63 1.92
C ARG A 24 -20.19 -8.40 2.97
N ASN A 25 -21.09 -7.71 3.65
CA ASN A 25 -21.94 -8.34 4.67
C ASN A 25 -22.95 -9.30 4.04
N ALA A 26 -23.54 -8.93 2.89
CA ALA A 26 -24.44 -9.80 2.13
C ALA A 26 -23.74 -11.07 1.62
N LEU A 27 -22.53 -10.93 1.08
CA LEU A 27 -21.70 -12.06 0.64
C LEU A 27 -21.37 -12.99 1.81
N ALA A 28 -20.92 -12.43 2.95
CA ALA A 28 -20.62 -13.23 4.14
C ALA A 28 -21.86 -13.97 4.67
N ALA A 29 -23.03 -13.32 4.67
CA ALA A 29 -24.29 -13.96 5.09
C ALA A 29 -24.68 -15.11 4.15
N ARG A 30 -24.55 -14.92 2.84
CA ARG A 30 -24.80 -15.97 1.84
C ARG A 30 -23.86 -17.15 2.02
N LEU A 31 -22.55 -16.91 2.13
CA LEU A 31 -21.56 -17.96 2.34
C LEU A 31 -21.83 -18.77 3.62
N LYS A 32 -22.26 -18.12 4.70
CA LYS A 32 -22.67 -18.80 5.93
C LYS A 32 -23.89 -19.70 5.72
N LYS A 33 -24.89 -19.23 4.98
CA LYS A 33 -26.08 -20.03 4.62
C LYS A 33 -25.73 -21.24 3.76
N ASP A 34 -24.71 -21.10 2.90
CA ASP A 34 -24.19 -22.16 2.05
C ASP A 34 -23.26 -23.14 2.79
N GLY A 35 -23.16 -23.05 4.12
CA GLY A 35 -22.29 -23.92 4.95
C GLY A 35 -20.80 -23.58 4.90
N ARG A 36 -20.41 -22.49 4.24
CA ARG A 36 -19.01 -22.04 4.07
C ARG A 36 -18.63 -21.02 5.14
N ALA A 37 -18.69 -21.43 6.41
CA ALA A 37 -18.48 -20.53 7.55
C ALA A 37 -17.08 -19.88 7.57
N ASP A 38 -16.03 -20.61 7.21
CA ASP A 38 -14.66 -20.08 7.17
C ASP A 38 -14.49 -19.02 6.09
N ASP A 39 -15.08 -19.24 4.91
CA ASP A 39 -15.05 -18.25 3.83
C ASP A 39 -15.88 -17.00 4.18
N ALA A 40 -17.00 -17.17 4.86
CA ALA A 40 -17.78 -16.06 5.40
C ALA A 40 -16.96 -15.22 6.40
N ALA A 41 -16.19 -15.87 7.29
CA ALA A 41 -15.31 -15.19 8.23
C ALA A 41 -14.19 -14.42 7.50
N ARG A 42 -13.57 -15.04 6.49
CA ARG A 42 -12.56 -14.40 5.63
C ARG A 42 -13.10 -13.15 4.93
N VAL A 43 -14.29 -13.24 4.32
CA VAL A 43 -14.94 -12.09 3.67
C VAL A 43 -15.26 -10.99 4.69
N LYS A 44 -15.77 -11.35 5.86
CA LYS A 44 -16.12 -10.38 6.91
C LYS A 44 -14.90 -9.63 7.46
N ALA A 45 -13.73 -10.26 7.45
CA ALA A 45 -12.46 -9.65 7.86
C ALA A 45 -11.88 -8.65 6.85
N LEU A 46 -12.40 -8.59 5.61
CA LEU A 46 -11.94 -7.62 4.62
C LEU A 46 -12.26 -6.20 5.08
N ALA A 47 -11.22 -5.38 5.18
CA ALA A 47 -11.34 -3.97 5.53
C ALA A 47 -11.74 -3.13 4.30
N LYS A 48 -12.57 -2.12 4.55
CA LYS A 48 -12.92 -1.12 3.54
C LYS A 48 -11.70 -0.23 3.30
N ALA A 49 -11.29 -0.10 2.06
CA ALA A 49 -10.17 0.75 1.67
C ALA A 49 -10.45 2.24 1.97
N PRO A 50 -9.44 3.05 2.31
CA PRO A 50 -9.58 4.50 2.21
C PRO A 50 -9.80 4.91 0.75
N ALA A 51 -10.37 6.10 0.53
CA ALA A 51 -10.79 6.53 -0.81
C ALA A 51 -9.64 6.58 -1.84
N THR A 52 -8.45 6.97 -1.41
CA THR A 52 -7.22 6.99 -2.23
C THR A 52 -6.80 5.59 -2.67
N ALA A 53 -6.70 4.62 -1.75
CA ALA A 53 -6.43 3.23 -2.09
C ALA A 53 -7.54 2.58 -2.94
N TRP A 54 -8.80 2.95 -2.69
CA TRP A 54 -9.93 2.54 -3.55
C TRP A 54 -9.74 3.04 -4.98
N ALA A 55 -9.38 4.31 -5.18
CA ALA A 55 -9.14 4.85 -6.52
C ALA A 55 -8.00 4.10 -7.25
N VAL A 56 -6.94 3.72 -6.54
CA VAL A 56 -5.86 2.89 -7.09
C VAL A 56 -6.34 1.48 -7.44
N ASN A 57 -7.19 0.86 -6.60
CA ASN A 57 -7.81 -0.44 -6.93
C ASN A 57 -8.68 -0.33 -8.19
N GLN A 58 -9.50 0.71 -8.31
CA GLN A 58 -10.33 0.95 -9.47
C GLN A 58 -9.51 1.17 -10.74
N LEU A 59 -8.43 1.95 -10.65
CA LEU A 59 -7.48 2.13 -11.75
C LEU A 59 -6.91 0.78 -12.23
N TYR A 60 -6.57 -0.12 -11.31
CA TYR A 60 -6.11 -1.46 -11.66
C TYR A 60 -7.16 -2.28 -12.44
N TRP A 61 -8.44 -2.17 -12.08
CA TRP A 61 -9.51 -2.89 -12.75
C TRP A 61 -9.91 -2.26 -14.09
N GLN A 62 -9.84 -0.92 -14.21
CA GLN A 62 -10.23 -0.17 -15.41
C GLN A 62 -9.09 -0.05 -16.44
N ASP A 63 -7.84 0.12 -15.98
CA ASP A 63 -6.64 0.25 -16.81
C ASP A 63 -5.55 -0.74 -16.38
N ARG A 64 -5.88 -2.03 -16.47
CA ARG A 64 -4.94 -3.12 -16.18
C ARG A 64 -3.66 -3.02 -17.00
N LYS A 65 -3.79 -2.61 -18.26
CA LYS A 65 -2.64 -2.45 -19.19
C LYS A 65 -1.68 -1.36 -18.72
N GLY A 66 -2.19 -0.21 -18.26
CA GLY A 66 -1.38 0.87 -17.70
C GLY A 66 -0.61 0.40 -16.46
N PHE A 67 -1.29 -0.32 -15.58
CA PHE A 67 -0.67 -0.91 -14.40
C PHE A 67 0.44 -1.91 -14.76
N ASP A 68 0.18 -2.83 -15.68
CA ASP A 68 1.16 -3.84 -16.10
C ASP A 68 2.39 -3.20 -16.77
N ARG A 69 2.20 -2.11 -17.54
CA ARG A 69 3.31 -1.32 -18.09
C ARG A 69 4.16 -0.69 -16.99
N LEU A 70 3.56 -0.12 -15.95
CA LEU A 70 4.30 0.47 -14.82
C LEU A 70 5.15 -0.59 -14.10
N LEU A 71 4.59 -1.78 -13.86
CA LEU A 71 5.32 -2.88 -13.23
C LEU A 71 6.48 -3.36 -14.12
N ALA A 72 6.24 -3.52 -15.43
CA ALA A 72 7.28 -3.94 -16.37
C ALA A 72 8.43 -2.92 -16.47
N LEU A 73 8.10 -1.62 -16.50
CA LEU A 73 9.09 -0.54 -16.50
C LEU A 73 9.91 -0.53 -15.20
N SER A 74 9.26 -0.78 -14.06
CA SER A 74 9.94 -0.83 -12.76
C SER A 74 10.91 -2.02 -12.67
N GLU A 75 10.56 -3.16 -13.26
CA GLU A 75 11.50 -4.28 -13.40
C GLU A 75 12.71 -3.95 -14.30
N LYS A 76 12.51 -3.19 -15.39
CA LYS A 76 13.62 -2.69 -16.22
C LYS A 76 14.56 -1.77 -15.43
N VAL A 77 14.00 -0.82 -14.68
CA VAL A 77 14.77 0.07 -13.80
C VAL A 77 15.59 -0.72 -12.79
N ARG A 78 14.99 -1.75 -12.15
CA ARG A 78 15.69 -2.60 -11.17
C ARG A 78 16.88 -3.34 -11.81
N LYS A 79 16.70 -3.90 -13.01
CA LYS A 79 17.78 -4.58 -13.74
C LYS A 79 18.89 -3.62 -14.17
N ALA A 80 18.52 -2.41 -14.62
CA ALA A 80 19.48 -1.37 -15.01
C ALA A 80 20.35 -0.91 -13.83
N HIS A 81 19.77 -0.84 -12.62
CA HIS A 81 20.51 -0.54 -11.39
C HIS A 81 21.60 -1.57 -11.06
N THR A 82 21.35 -2.86 -11.31
CA THR A 82 22.33 -3.93 -11.04
C THR A 82 23.41 -4.09 -12.10
N GLY A 83 23.16 -3.61 -13.32
CA GLY A 83 24.03 -3.83 -14.48
C GLY A 83 24.79 -2.59 -14.98
N ALA A 84 24.68 -1.44 -14.30
CA ALA A 84 25.28 -0.16 -14.72
C ALA A 84 24.97 0.20 -16.18
N SER A 85 23.68 0.23 -16.54
CA SER A 85 23.24 0.60 -17.90
C SER A 85 23.27 2.12 -18.12
N PRO A 86 23.75 2.62 -19.29
CA PRO A 86 23.66 4.05 -19.65
C PRO A 86 22.21 4.56 -19.73
N ASP A 87 21.24 3.67 -19.91
CA ASP A 87 19.82 4.02 -20.11
C ASP A 87 19.05 4.25 -18.79
N LEU A 88 19.71 4.11 -17.63
CA LEU A 88 19.05 4.21 -16.32
C LEU A 88 18.32 5.56 -16.14
N ARG A 89 18.94 6.66 -16.58
CA ARG A 89 18.33 7.99 -16.46
C ARG A 89 17.03 8.08 -17.26
N GLU A 90 17.03 7.59 -18.50
CA GLU A 90 15.85 7.60 -19.37
C GLU A 90 14.72 6.74 -18.79
N LEU A 91 15.04 5.54 -18.31
CA LEU A 91 14.06 4.65 -17.67
C LEU A 91 13.44 5.27 -16.40
N LEU A 92 14.21 6.02 -15.62
CA LEU A 92 13.70 6.74 -14.44
C LEU A 92 12.77 7.89 -14.81
N GLU A 93 13.09 8.64 -15.86
CA GLU A 93 12.21 9.69 -16.39
C GLU A 93 10.91 9.11 -16.95
N GLU A 94 10.98 8.02 -17.73
CA GLU A 94 9.81 7.31 -18.23
C GLU A 94 8.92 6.82 -17.08
N ARG A 95 9.53 6.27 -16.02
CA ARG A 95 8.79 5.81 -14.84
C ARG A 95 8.09 6.96 -14.12
N ARG A 96 8.75 8.10 -13.95
CA ARG A 96 8.15 9.28 -13.31
C ARG A 96 6.96 9.80 -14.11
N ALA A 97 7.09 9.89 -15.44
CA ALA A 97 6.02 10.31 -16.32
C ALA A 97 4.81 9.35 -16.24
N MET A 98 5.06 8.03 -16.24
CA MET A 98 4.00 7.03 -16.15
C MET A 98 3.28 7.04 -14.79
N VAL A 99 4.01 7.23 -13.69
CA VAL A 99 3.39 7.40 -12.36
C VAL A 99 2.52 8.65 -12.32
N SER A 100 2.96 9.75 -12.93
CA SER A 100 2.17 11.00 -13.00
C SER A 100 0.86 10.78 -13.76
N ASP A 101 0.91 10.20 -14.96
CA ASP A 101 -0.29 9.89 -15.77
C ASP A 101 -1.27 8.98 -15.03
N LEU A 102 -0.78 7.91 -14.39
CA LEU A 102 -1.63 7.01 -13.61
C LEU A 102 -2.21 7.70 -12.36
N THR A 103 -1.47 8.61 -11.73
CA THR A 103 -1.95 9.41 -10.59
C THR A 103 -3.10 10.34 -11.00
N GLU A 104 -3.00 10.96 -12.18
CA GLU A 104 -4.06 11.80 -12.73
C GLU A 104 -5.33 10.99 -13.03
N ARG A 105 -5.19 9.81 -13.63
CA ARG A 105 -6.31 8.89 -13.90
C ARG A 105 -6.98 8.40 -12.63
N ALA A 106 -6.20 7.95 -11.64
CA ALA A 106 -6.76 7.57 -10.34
C ALA A 106 -7.43 8.76 -9.63
N SER A 107 -6.89 9.97 -9.76
CA SER A 107 -7.52 11.18 -9.23
C SER A 107 -8.85 11.50 -9.92
N ALA A 108 -8.97 11.24 -11.23
CA ALA A 108 -10.24 11.35 -11.94
C ALA A 108 -11.26 10.32 -11.43
N ILE A 109 -10.86 9.06 -11.27
CA ILE A 109 -11.72 8.02 -10.68
C ILE A 109 -12.18 8.40 -9.26
N LEU A 110 -11.28 8.96 -8.45
CA LEU A 110 -11.61 9.46 -7.11
C LEU A 110 -12.72 10.52 -7.15
N ARG A 111 -12.61 11.47 -8.08
CA ARG A 111 -13.60 12.53 -8.32
C ARG A 111 -14.95 11.96 -8.75
N ASP A 112 -14.93 11.05 -9.72
CA ASP A 112 -16.15 10.43 -10.28
C ASP A 112 -16.87 9.56 -9.25
N GLY A 113 -16.12 9.00 -8.29
CA GLY A 113 -16.64 8.34 -7.10
C GLY A 113 -17.23 9.29 -6.03
N GLY A 114 -17.26 10.60 -6.29
CA GLY A 114 -17.82 11.61 -5.37
C GLY A 114 -16.88 12.02 -4.24
N HIS A 115 -15.58 11.75 -4.35
CA HIS A 115 -14.59 12.11 -3.34
C HIS A 115 -13.77 13.35 -3.72
N ALA A 116 -13.35 14.11 -2.72
CA ALA A 116 -12.54 15.30 -2.93
C ALA A 116 -11.12 14.94 -3.40
N VAL A 117 -10.69 15.56 -4.50
CA VAL A 117 -9.32 15.46 -5.02
C VAL A 117 -8.49 16.60 -4.43
N THR A 118 -7.96 16.39 -3.22
CA THR A 118 -7.07 17.35 -2.56
C THR A 118 -5.61 17.09 -2.94
N PRO A 119 -4.70 18.08 -2.76
CA PRO A 119 -3.27 17.85 -2.99
C PRO A 119 -2.69 16.67 -2.18
N ASP A 120 -3.18 16.48 -0.95
CA ASP A 120 -2.81 15.32 -0.11
C ASP A 120 -3.32 13.99 -0.70
N ALA A 121 -4.58 13.95 -1.18
CA ALA A 121 -5.13 12.75 -1.79
C ALA A 121 -4.36 12.35 -3.06
N THR A 122 -4.06 13.32 -3.94
CA THR A 122 -3.24 13.11 -5.14
C THR A 122 -1.84 12.62 -4.77
N ARG A 123 -1.21 13.21 -3.74
CA ARG A 123 0.09 12.76 -3.23
C ARG A 123 0.05 11.31 -2.76
N ARG A 124 -0.94 10.93 -1.93
CA ARG A 124 -1.07 9.56 -1.41
C ARG A 124 -1.33 8.52 -2.50
N ILE A 125 -2.10 8.88 -3.53
CA ILE A 125 -2.29 8.05 -4.73
C ILE A 125 -0.94 7.79 -5.42
N GLY A 126 -0.16 8.85 -5.68
CA GLY A 126 1.15 8.75 -6.31
C GLY A 126 2.11 7.87 -5.52
N ILE A 127 2.21 8.09 -4.21
CA ILE A 127 3.03 7.25 -3.30
C ILE A 127 2.60 5.79 -3.39
N THR A 128 1.29 5.51 -3.35
CA THR A 128 0.79 4.14 -3.42
C THR A 128 1.17 3.45 -4.74
N LEU A 129 1.07 4.15 -5.87
CA LEU A 129 1.50 3.66 -7.18
C LEU A 129 3.01 3.40 -7.24
N GLU A 130 3.83 4.30 -6.71
CA GLU A 130 5.28 4.14 -6.64
C GLU A 130 5.69 2.95 -5.76
N SER A 131 4.99 2.74 -4.65
CA SER A 131 5.23 1.60 -3.76
C SER A 131 4.85 0.28 -4.43
N LEU A 132 3.68 0.20 -5.06
CA LEU A 132 3.29 -0.99 -5.85
C LEU A 132 4.32 -1.32 -6.93
N ALA A 133 4.77 -0.30 -7.66
CA ALA A 133 5.82 -0.42 -8.66
C ALA A 133 7.15 -0.93 -8.09
N SER A 134 7.51 -0.51 -6.88
CA SER A 134 8.75 -0.91 -6.21
C SER A 134 8.70 -2.35 -5.68
N TRP A 135 7.55 -2.78 -5.14
CA TRP A 135 7.29 -4.16 -4.74
C TRP A 135 7.29 -5.12 -5.94
N GLY A 136 6.75 -4.67 -7.08
CA GLY A 136 6.71 -5.46 -8.31
C GLY A 136 5.91 -6.76 -8.14
N HIS A 137 6.47 -7.87 -8.62
CA HIS A 137 5.85 -9.21 -8.54
C HIS A 137 6.42 -10.07 -7.40
N THR A 138 7.02 -9.45 -6.39
CA THR A 138 7.62 -10.17 -5.26
C THR A 138 6.56 -10.96 -4.48
N GLU A 139 6.91 -12.15 -4.00
CA GLU A 139 5.99 -12.95 -3.19
C GLU A 139 5.58 -12.20 -1.92
N GLY A 140 4.29 -12.17 -1.62
CA GLY A 140 3.74 -11.42 -0.47
C GLY A 140 3.66 -9.91 -0.67
N ALA A 141 3.99 -9.38 -1.86
CA ALA A 141 3.80 -7.98 -2.19
C ALA A 141 2.33 -7.56 -2.04
N PRO A 142 2.07 -6.30 -1.63
CA PRO A 142 0.73 -5.73 -1.69
C PRO A 142 0.15 -5.84 -3.11
N GLN A 143 -1.08 -6.34 -3.22
CA GLN A 143 -1.72 -6.56 -4.50
C GLN A 143 -2.67 -5.40 -4.85
N ALA A 144 -2.40 -4.74 -5.97
CA ALA A 144 -3.34 -3.81 -6.58
C ALA A 144 -4.67 -4.50 -6.90
N GLY A 145 -5.78 -3.76 -6.77
CA GLY A 145 -7.13 -4.28 -6.98
C GLY A 145 -7.79 -4.84 -5.71
N ARG A 146 -7.04 -5.05 -4.62
CA ARG A 146 -7.56 -5.44 -3.29
C ARG A 146 -6.89 -4.69 -2.12
N LEU A 147 -6.32 -3.51 -2.38
CA LEU A 147 -5.71 -2.70 -1.32
C LEU A 147 -6.76 -2.33 -0.26
N ALA A 148 -6.42 -2.55 1.00
CA ALA A 148 -7.24 -2.15 2.15
C ALA A 148 -6.71 -0.88 2.85
N ALA A 149 -5.53 -0.41 2.46
CA ALA A 149 -4.87 0.79 2.96
C ALA A 149 -4.04 1.43 1.85
N ASP A 150 -3.73 2.71 1.99
CA ASP A 150 -2.68 3.34 1.19
C ASP A 150 -1.34 2.65 1.51
N LEU A 151 -0.44 2.63 0.53
CA LEU A 151 0.92 2.12 0.77
C LEU A 151 1.85 3.28 1.11
N GLU A 152 2.75 3.02 2.04
CA GLU A 152 3.87 3.91 2.33
C GLU A 152 5.04 3.62 1.38
N PRO A 153 5.95 4.59 1.15
CA PRO A 153 7.20 4.33 0.44
C PRO A 153 7.93 3.13 1.06
N LEU A 154 8.62 2.32 0.25
CA LEU A 154 9.38 1.19 0.78
C LEU A 154 10.47 1.70 1.73
N GLY A 155 10.24 1.53 3.04
CA GLY A 155 11.23 1.71 4.08
C GLY A 155 12.19 0.53 4.16
N PHE A 156 13.10 0.59 5.15
CA PHE A 156 14.11 -0.44 5.38
C PHE A 156 13.51 -1.85 5.56
N ASP A 157 12.37 -1.97 6.25
CA ASP A 157 11.67 -3.25 6.44
C ASP A 157 11.09 -3.80 5.13
N GLY A 158 10.60 -2.93 4.25
CA GLY A 158 10.12 -3.31 2.92
C GLY A 158 11.25 -3.79 2.02
N LEU A 159 12.42 -3.16 2.12
CA LEU A 159 13.64 -3.60 1.43
C LEU A 159 14.13 -4.96 1.95
N ALA A 160 14.14 -5.16 3.27
CA ALA A 160 14.50 -6.45 3.89
C ALA A 160 13.57 -7.58 3.42
N ALA A 161 12.25 -7.34 3.38
CA ALA A 161 11.27 -8.29 2.86
C ALA A 161 11.51 -8.61 1.37
N LEU A 162 11.84 -7.61 0.55
CA LEU A 162 12.18 -7.79 -0.87
C LEU A 162 13.46 -8.62 -1.07
N MET A 163 14.39 -8.57 -0.12
CA MET A 163 15.63 -9.35 -0.10
C MET A 163 15.48 -10.74 0.56
N GLY A 164 14.24 -11.17 0.87
CA GLY A 164 13.96 -12.47 1.50
C GLY A 164 14.14 -12.50 3.02
N GLY A 165 14.37 -11.35 3.65
CA GLY A 165 14.54 -11.17 5.09
C GLY A 165 13.25 -10.78 5.80
N ALA A 166 12.40 -11.76 6.11
CA ALA A 166 11.27 -11.70 7.08
C ALA A 166 9.97 -10.92 6.71
N LYS A 167 8.86 -11.36 7.35
CA LYS A 167 7.48 -10.87 7.18
C LYS A 167 7.28 -9.48 7.79
N LEU A 168 6.60 -8.60 7.07
CA LEU A 168 6.16 -7.28 7.54
C LEU A 168 5.29 -7.39 8.80
N ALA A 169 5.74 -6.81 9.91
CA ALA A 169 4.92 -6.59 11.11
C ALA A 169 4.36 -5.16 11.10
N PRO A 170 3.16 -4.90 11.65
CA PRO A 170 2.61 -3.55 11.72
C PRO A 170 3.46 -2.67 12.65
N ALA A 171 3.78 -1.46 12.18
CA ALA A 171 4.62 -0.49 12.88
C ALA A 171 4.07 -0.16 14.28
N LYS A 172 4.80 -0.54 15.33
CA LYS A 172 4.74 0.12 16.64
C LYS A 172 5.96 0.99 16.77
N VAL A 173 5.80 2.31 16.69
CA VAL A 173 6.85 3.23 17.14
C VAL A 173 6.32 4.00 18.34
N LEU A 174 6.73 3.55 19.52
CA LEU A 174 6.73 4.39 20.72
C LEU A 174 7.78 5.47 20.52
N GLN A 175 7.37 6.74 20.52
CA GLN A 175 8.30 7.87 20.45
C GLN A 175 9.02 8.02 21.80
N PHE A 176 10.32 7.75 21.83
CA PHE A 176 11.21 8.17 22.92
C PHE A 176 11.39 9.70 22.85
N ARG A 177 10.99 10.40 23.91
CA ARG A 177 11.36 11.80 24.10
C ARG A 177 12.65 11.85 24.93
N ILE A 178 13.75 12.18 24.26
CA ILE A 178 15.00 12.58 24.93
C ILE A 178 14.76 13.95 25.56
N ALA A 179 14.81 14.04 26.89
CA ALA A 179 14.95 15.30 27.61
C ALA A 179 16.40 15.39 28.12
N ARG A 180 17.10 16.41 27.64
CA ARG A 180 18.51 16.74 27.87
C ARG A 180 18.93 16.68 29.34
N GLU A 181 20.10 16.10 29.59
CA GLU A 181 20.98 16.51 30.68
C GLU A 181 21.41 17.97 30.47
N GLN A 182 21.07 18.84 31.42
CA GLN A 182 21.94 19.90 31.95
C GLN A 182 21.25 20.54 33.17
N LYS A 183 21.40 19.93 34.34
CA LYS A 183 21.74 20.71 35.53
C LYS A 183 22.67 19.88 36.41
N LYS A 184 23.93 20.27 36.33
CA LYS A 184 25.08 19.86 37.11
C LYS A 184 24.74 19.88 38.60
N SER A 185 25.04 18.78 39.28
CA SER A 185 25.76 18.69 40.56
C SER A 185 25.58 19.85 41.55
N ALA A 186 24.94 19.54 42.69
CA ALA A 186 25.56 19.68 44.02
C ALA A 186 24.59 19.16 45.09
N GLU A 187 24.53 17.85 45.27
CA GLU A 187 24.20 17.25 46.58
C GLU A 187 24.86 15.86 46.62
N ASP A 188 25.51 15.60 47.75
CA ASP A 188 26.22 14.38 48.17
C ASP A 188 27.69 14.20 47.74
N VAL A 189 28.56 15.05 48.33
CA VAL A 189 29.74 14.50 49.02
C VAL A 189 29.37 14.42 50.50
N ALA A 190 28.95 13.23 50.92
CA ALA A 190 28.91 12.85 52.32
C ALA A 190 30.34 12.76 52.88
N VAL A 191 30.53 13.40 54.04
CA VAL A 191 31.37 12.95 55.17
C VAL A 191 32.85 12.69 54.89
N ALA A 192 33.71 13.62 55.33
CA ALA A 192 34.98 13.27 55.97
C ALA A 192 35.62 14.45 56.73
N ARG A 193 35.54 14.35 58.07
CA ARG A 193 36.57 14.73 59.06
C ARG A 193 36.88 16.21 59.34
N ALA A 194 36.86 16.47 60.66
CA ALA A 194 37.53 17.51 61.44
C ALA A 194 36.78 18.84 61.61
#